data_AF-A0A7W1V252-F1
#
_entry.id   AF-A0A7W1V252-F1
#
_cell.length_a   1.000
_cell.length_b   1.000
_cell.length_c   1.000
_cell.angle_alpha   90.00
_cell.angle_beta   90.00
_cell.angle_gamma   90.00
#
_symmetry.space_group_name_H-M   'P 1'
#
loop_
_entity.id
_entity.type
_entity.pdbx_description
1 polymer ?
#
loop_
_entity_poly.entity_id
_entity_poly.type
_entity_poly.pdbx_seq_one_letter_code
_entity_poly.pdbx_strand_id
1 'polypeptide(L)'
;MSLSSLTGTQQSLRVSLDDPADAADFRAPATTVTIPATGTTQISVSVVLPKGASAGDYQADLNLSTGAVEVAHSVLYVHIK
;
A
#
# COMPACT_ATOMS: atom_id res chain seq x y z
N MET A 1 -2.40 -5.46 4.23
CA MET A 1 -3.84 -5.08 4.14
C MET A 1 -4.60 -6.20 3.42
N SER A 2 -5.82 -6.52 3.87
CA SER A 2 -6.69 -7.52 3.24
C SER A 2 -7.82 -6.84 2.45
N LEU A 3 -8.10 -7.30 1.23
CA LEU A 3 -9.22 -6.81 0.41
C LEU A 3 -10.07 -7.97 -0.09
N SER A 4 -11.39 -7.82 -0.02
CA SER A 4 -12.36 -8.81 -0.53
C SER A 4 -13.36 -8.13 -1.46
N SER A 5 -13.75 -8.79 -2.55
CA SER A 5 -14.80 -8.27 -3.43
C SER A 5 -16.17 -8.56 -2.83
N LEU A 6 -17.01 -7.53 -2.72
CA LEU A 6 -18.42 -7.65 -2.32
C LEU A 6 -19.39 -7.62 -3.51
N THR A 7 -18.87 -7.42 -4.72
CA THR A 7 -19.68 -7.26 -5.94
C THR A 7 -19.89 -8.57 -6.69
N GLY A 8 -19.27 -9.67 -6.24
CA GLY A 8 -19.29 -10.96 -6.94
C GLY A 8 -18.58 -10.94 -8.30
N THR A 9 -17.83 -9.87 -8.60
CA THR A 9 -17.08 -9.70 -9.85
C THR A 9 -15.62 -9.42 -9.52
N GLN A 10 -14.70 -9.94 -10.33
CA GLN A 10 -13.28 -9.65 -10.20
C GLN A 10 -13.02 -8.14 -10.41
N GLN A 11 -12.18 -7.57 -9.56
CA GLN A 11 -11.77 -6.17 -9.66
C GLN A 11 -10.26 -6.08 -9.88
N SER A 12 -9.83 -5.07 -10.63
CA SER A 12 -8.42 -4.71 -10.78
C SER A 12 -8.23 -3.30 -10.25
N LEU A 13 -7.39 -3.16 -9.23
CA LEU A 13 -7.12 -1.89 -8.57
C LEU A 13 -5.69 -1.46 -8.89
N ARG A 14 -5.52 -0.19 -9.21
CA ARG A 14 -4.20 0.45 -9.22
C ARG A 14 -3.74 0.65 -7.78
N VAL A 15 -2.47 0.42 -7.56
CA VAL A 15 -1.78 0.64 -6.28
C VAL A 15 -0.81 1.79 -6.48
N SER A 16 -0.87 2.77 -5.59
CA SER A 16 0.11 3.85 -5.50
C SER A 16 0.54 4.05 -4.06
N LEU A 17 1.80 4.38 -3.88
CA LEU A 17 2.33 4.87 -2.62
C LEU A 17 2.58 6.36 -2.78
N ASP A 18 2.02 7.16 -1.89
CA ASP A 18 2.44 8.54 -1.68
C ASP A 18 3.41 8.53 -0.51
N ASP A 19 4.69 8.53 -0.86
CA ASP A 19 5.80 8.48 0.09
C ASP A 19 6.44 9.88 0.11
N PRO A 20 6.32 10.67 1.20
CA PRO A 20 7.13 11.86 1.33
C PRO A 20 8.59 11.40 1.25
N ALA A 21 9.40 12.03 0.39
CA ALA A 21 10.74 11.58 0.01
C ALA A 21 11.78 11.62 1.16
N ASP A 22 11.51 10.89 2.24
CA ASP A 22 12.26 10.79 3.46
C ASP A 22 13.05 9.48 3.49
N ALA A 23 13.86 9.29 4.53
CA ALA A 23 14.84 8.20 4.62
C ALA A 23 14.25 6.78 4.61
N ALA A 24 12.92 6.59 4.57
CA ALA A 24 12.29 5.28 4.51
C ALA A 24 11.75 5.01 3.11
N ASP A 25 12.17 3.91 2.48
CA ASP A 25 11.72 3.52 1.14
C ASP A 25 10.59 2.50 1.27
N PHE A 26 9.35 2.98 1.16
CA PHE A 26 8.16 2.13 1.16
C PHE A 26 7.93 1.53 -0.23
N ARG A 27 7.73 0.22 -0.30
CA ARG A 27 7.62 -0.52 -1.56
C ARG A 27 6.40 -1.42 -1.59
N ALA A 28 5.51 -1.15 -2.54
CA ALA A 28 4.43 -2.04 -2.90
C ALA A 28 4.95 -3.13 -3.85
N PRO A 29 4.43 -4.37 -3.76
CA PRO A 29 4.96 -5.51 -4.53
C PRO A 29 4.52 -5.46 -6.00
N ALA A 30 3.46 -4.71 -6.30
CA ALA A 30 2.93 -4.52 -7.65
C ALA A 30 2.19 -3.18 -7.75
N THR A 31 2.15 -2.59 -8.95
CA THR A 31 1.38 -1.37 -9.27
C THR A 31 -0.11 -1.66 -9.50
N THR A 32 -0.50 -2.93 -9.57
CA THR A 32 -1.88 -3.36 -9.77
C THR A 32 -2.14 -4.61 -8.94
N VAL A 33 -3.31 -4.67 -8.31
CA VAL A 33 -3.78 -5.82 -7.53
C VAL A 33 -5.10 -6.30 -8.09
N THR A 34 -5.18 -7.61 -8.32
CA THR A 34 -6.43 -8.27 -8.71
C THR A 34 -7.11 -8.81 -7.47
N ILE A 35 -8.36 -8.40 -7.25
CA ILE A 35 -9.24 -8.96 -6.24
C ILE A 35 -10.17 -9.96 -6.93
N PRO A 36 -10.13 -11.25 -6.59
CA PRO A 36 -11.00 -12.24 -7.19
C PRO A 36 -12.47 -11.94 -6.88
N ALA A 37 -13.38 -12.45 -7.71
CA ALA A 37 -14.83 -12.30 -7.53
C ALA A 37 -15.32 -12.80 -6.17
N THR A 38 -14.65 -13.82 -5.63
CA THR A 38 -14.84 -14.35 -4.29
C THR A 38 -13.48 -14.58 -3.64
N GLY A 39 -13.40 -14.38 -2.32
CA GLY A 39 -12.17 -14.53 -1.55
C GLY A 39 -11.47 -13.21 -1.24
N THR A 40 -10.21 -13.31 -0.81
CA THR A 40 -9.44 -12.20 -0.26
C THR A 40 -8.06 -12.15 -0.89
N THR A 41 -7.64 -10.96 -1.30
CA THR A 41 -6.26 -10.68 -1.72
C THR A 41 -5.51 -9.97 -0.61
N GLN A 42 -4.28 -10.38 -0.35
CA GLN A 42 -3.36 -9.73 0.58
C GLN A 42 -2.43 -8.78 -0.17
N ILE A 43 -2.27 -7.58 0.36
CA ILE A 43 -1.26 -6.60 -0.08
C ILE A 43 -0.22 -6.48 1.01
N SER A 44 1.02 -6.82 0.64
CA SER A 44 2.19 -6.78 1.51
C SER A 44 3.10 -5.64 1.08
N VAL A 45 3.19 -4.58 1.89
CA VAL A 45 4.14 -3.49 1.67
C VAL A 45 5.40 -3.77 2.48
N SER A 46 6.57 -3.55 1.90
CA SER A 46 7.85 -3.59 2.61
C SER A 46 8.41 -2.19 2.81
N VAL A 47 9.26 -2.04 3.81
CA VAL A 47 9.97 -0.78 4.07
C VAL A 47 11.46 -1.09 4.16
N VAL A 48 12.27 -0.32 3.45
CA VAL A 48 13.73 -0.40 3.50
C VAL A 48 14.25 0.87 4.15
N LEU A 49 15.00 0.71 5.24
CA LEU A 49 15.67 1.81 5.92
C LEU A 49 17.18 1.75 5.63
N PRO A 50 17.81 2.84 5.17
CA PRO A 50 19.25 2.92 5.03
C PRO A 50 19.90 2.80 6.41
N LYS A 51 21.07 2.18 6.45
CA LYS A 51 21.84 2.09 7.69
C LYS A 51 22.20 3.49 8.17
N GLY A 52 21.86 3.81 9.42
CA GLY A 52 22.07 5.14 9.99
C GLY A 52 20.98 6.16 9.65
N ALA A 53 19.81 5.71 9.18
CA ALA A 53 18.62 6.55 9.12
C ALA A 53 18.38 7.26 10.47
N SER A 54 17.93 8.51 10.42
CA SER A 54 17.71 9.30 11.63
C SER A 54 16.61 8.69 12.48
N ALA A 55 16.74 8.80 13.80
CA ALA A 55 15.65 8.45 14.70
C ALA A 55 14.42 9.33 14.43
N GLY A 56 13.23 8.76 14.59
CA GLY A 56 11.99 9.44 14.32
C GLY A 56 10.98 8.58 13.56
N ASP A 57 9.96 9.27 13.08
CA ASP A 57 8.76 8.68 12.51
C ASP A 57 8.75 8.90 11.00
N TYR A 58 8.45 7.83 10.26
CA TYR A 58 8.33 7.83 8.81
C TYR A 58 6.99 7.25 8.43
N GLN A 59 6.30 7.88 7.49
CA GLN A 59 4.97 7.48 7.06
C GLN A 59 4.82 7.59 5.55
N ALA A 60 3.98 6.72 4.98
CA ALA A 60 3.57 6.77 3.58
C ALA A 60 2.10 6.37 3.47
N ASP A 61 1.40 6.89 2.46
CA ASP A 61 0.01 6.54 2.19
C ASP A 61 -0.08 5.50 1.07
N LEU A 62 -0.64 4.33 1.39
CA LEU A 62 -1.02 3.32 0.41
C LEU A 62 -2.42 3.63 -0.11
N ASN A 63 -2.52 3.96 -1.39
CA ASN A 63 -3.78 4.27 -2.06
C ASN A 63 -4.15 3.19 -3.09
N LEU A 64 -5.43 2.81 -3.09
CA LEU A 64 -6.00 1.83 -4.01
C LEU A 64 -7.13 2.49 -4.80
N SER A 65 -7.05 2.43 -6.13
CA SER A 65 -8.01 3.12 -6.99
C SER A 65 -8.49 2.28 -8.17
N THR A 66 -9.69 2.59 -8.64
CA THR A 66 -10.25 2.10 -9.90
C THR A 66 -10.62 3.29 -10.78
N GLY A 67 -10.01 3.36 -11.97
CA GLY A 67 -10.10 4.56 -12.80
C GLY A 67 -9.60 5.80 -12.06
N ALA A 68 -10.49 6.77 -11.85
CA ALA A 68 -10.21 8.02 -11.12
C ALA A 68 -10.74 8.03 -9.68
N VAL A 69 -11.27 6.90 -9.18
CA VAL A 69 -11.91 6.81 -7.86
C VAL A 69 -11.00 6.02 -6.91
N GLU A 70 -10.66 6.63 -5.78
CA GLU A 70 -10.05 5.91 -4.66
C GLU A 70 -11.11 5.03 -3.98
N VAL A 71 -10.78 3.75 -3.78
CA VAL A 71 -11.68 2.76 -3.18
C VAL A 71 -11.26 2.37 -1.76
N ALA A 72 -9.98 2.51 -1.44
CA ALA A 72 -9.45 2.26 -0.12
C ALA A 72 -8.06 2.91 0.02
N HIS A 73 -7.69 3.25 1.25
CA HIS A 73 -6.34 3.67 1.60
C HIS A 73 -5.89 3.08 2.93
N SER A 74 -4.59 3.18 3.21
CA SER A 74 -3.99 2.86 4.50
C SER A 74 -2.76 3.74 4.74
N VAL A 75 -2.63 4.26 5.96
CA VAL A 75 -1.38 4.88 6.41
C VAL A 75 -0.41 3.77 6.80
N LEU A 76 0.82 3.85 6.31
CA LEU A 76 1.94 3.00 6.67
C LEU A 76 2.86 3.79 7.58
N TYR A 77 3.40 3.17 8.62
CA TYR A 77 4.20 3.86 9.62
C TYR A 77 5.36 2.99 10.11
N VAL A 78 6.53 3.62 10.25
CA VAL A 78 7.72 3.03 10.86
C VAL A 78 8.35 4.04 11.82
N HIS A 79 8.72 3.55 13.00
CA HIS A 79 9.43 4.32 14.02
C HIS A 79 10.85 3.78 14.21
N ILE A 80 11.85 4.64 14.08
CA ILE A 80 13.25 4.36 14.37
C ILE A 80 13.60 4.93 15.75
N LYS A 81 14.11 4.06 16.62
CA LYS A 81 14.61 4.41 17.95
C LYS A 81 16.06 4.85 17.93
#